data_AF-A0A068Y4C0-F1
#
_entry.id   AF-A0A068Y4C0-F1
#
_cell.length_a   1.000
_cell.length_b   1.000
_cell.length_c   1.000
_cell.angle_alpha   90.00
_cell.angle_beta   90.00
_cell.angle_gamma   90.00
#
_symmetry.space_group_name_H-M   'P 1'
#
loop_
_entity.id
_entity.type
_entity.pdbx_description
1 polymer ?
#
loop_
_entity_poly.entity_id
_entity_poly.type
_entity_poly.pdbx_seq_one_letter_code
_entity_poly.pdbx_strand_id
1 'polypeptide(L)'
;MRQLMETFPNQSTRLWATVKGALLSQPRLPNKWWGEAEEKESPTVLLFASTAPSDSFQSFLERFGRALANLDPRWSCVKINPFDSSSTTLPNVLKRKLYDQLTEAYGRRKRCLRVVDIDRLPSEAVLVLHGSSDPISSPFRNAFLVLNIERPPMLQPGTTHRDIETHLRRYLHSLWDTELGLDEVYALISRLTRQIGVFDV
;
A
#
# COMPACT_ATOMS: atom_id res chain seq x y z
N MET A 1 5.18 14.62 -8.78
CA MET A 1 6.39 14.39 -7.95
C MET A 1 7.02 15.67 -7.44
N ARG A 2 7.47 16.60 -8.30
CA ARG A 2 8.08 17.87 -7.83
C ARG A 2 7.22 18.61 -6.79
N GLN A 3 5.93 18.80 -7.08
CA GLN A 3 4.97 19.41 -6.16
C GLN A 3 4.82 18.67 -4.81
N LEU A 4 4.94 17.34 -4.79
CA LEU A 4 4.91 16.57 -3.54
C LEU A 4 6.17 16.84 -2.71
N MET A 5 7.34 16.85 -3.35
CA MET A 5 8.61 17.14 -2.69
C MET A 5 8.65 18.58 -2.15
N GLU A 6 8.07 19.54 -2.88
CA GLU A 6 7.93 20.93 -2.42
C GLU A 6 6.97 21.06 -1.22
N THR A 7 5.90 20.25 -1.18
CA THR A 7 4.95 20.25 -0.06
C THR A 7 5.52 19.58 1.19
N PHE A 8 6.39 18.57 1.01
CA PHE A 8 7.00 17.78 2.08
C PHE A 8 8.54 17.79 1.97
N PRO A 9 9.20 18.95 2.16
CA PRO A 9 10.61 19.12 1.81
C PRO A 9 11.58 18.35 2.71
N ASN A 10 11.19 18.05 3.95
CA ASN A 10 12.06 17.42 4.95
C ASN A 10 12.08 15.88 4.89
N GLN A 11 11.43 15.29 3.89
CA GLN A 11 11.37 13.84 3.76
C GLN A 11 12.67 13.25 3.21
N SER A 12 13.03 12.06 3.68
CA SER A 12 14.23 11.36 3.21
C SER A 12 14.28 11.15 1.68
N THR A 13 15.49 11.20 1.12
CA THR A 13 15.75 10.87 -0.29
C THR A 13 15.29 9.45 -0.65
N ARG A 14 15.33 8.52 0.33
CA ARG A 14 14.87 7.15 0.19
C ARG A 14 13.35 7.06 -0.02
N LEU A 15 12.54 7.83 0.70
CA LEU A 15 11.09 7.90 0.45
C LEU A 15 10.82 8.24 -1.02
N TRP A 16 11.48 9.29 -1.52
CA TRP A 16 11.31 9.74 -2.90
C TRP A 16 11.84 8.73 -3.92
N ALA A 17 12.94 8.03 -3.61
CA ALA A 17 13.45 6.93 -4.43
C ALA A 17 12.46 5.77 -4.50
N THR A 18 11.85 5.36 -3.38
CA THR A 18 10.80 4.33 -3.35
C THR A 18 9.61 4.74 -4.21
N VAL A 19 9.10 5.96 -4.04
CA VAL A 19 7.97 6.46 -4.83
C VAL A 19 8.32 6.51 -6.32
N LYS A 20 9.50 7.01 -6.69
CA LYS A 20 9.95 7.05 -8.08
C LYS A 20 10.10 5.65 -8.67
N GLY A 21 10.67 4.70 -7.92
CA GLY A 21 10.81 3.30 -8.33
C GLY A 21 9.45 2.66 -8.60
N ALA A 22 8.47 2.89 -7.72
CA ALA A 22 7.10 2.41 -7.90
C ALA A 22 6.46 2.96 -9.18
N LEU A 23 6.60 4.26 -9.43
CA LEU A 23 6.07 4.91 -10.63
C LEU A 23 6.72 4.40 -11.93
N LEU A 24 8.03 4.18 -11.91
CA LEU A 24 8.77 3.65 -13.07
C LEU A 24 8.46 2.17 -13.33
N SER A 25 8.04 1.44 -12.29
CA SER A 25 7.66 0.03 -12.42
C SER A 25 6.31 -0.19 -13.10
N GLN A 26 5.55 0.87 -13.41
CA GLN A 26 4.26 0.77 -14.10
C GLN A 26 4.40 1.20 -15.56
N PRO A 27 4.00 0.36 -16.53
CA PRO A 27 3.99 0.75 -17.93
C PRO A 27 3.04 1.93 -18.10
N ARG A 28 3.59 3.05 -18.56
CA ARG A 28 2.75 4.17 -19.03
C ARG A 28 2.21 3.75 -20.38
N LEU A 29 0.98 3.25 -20.40
CA LEU A 29 0.33 2.92 -21.67
C LEU A 29 0.30 4.18 -22.56
N PRO A 30 0.86 4.15 -23.78
CA PRO A 30 0.69 5.25 -24.71
C PRO A 30 -0.78 5.32 -25.10
N ASN A 31 -1.34 6.52 -25.16
CA ASN A 31 -2.70 6.78 -25.65
C ASN A 31 -2.90 6.45 -27.15
N LYS A 32 -2.00 5.71 -27.82
CA LYS A 32 -2.10 5.42 -29.25
C LYS A 32 -1.63 4.00 -29.57
N TRP A 33 -2.61 3.23 -30.04
CA TRP A 33 -2.60 2.11 -30.97
C TRP A 33 -1.22 1.66 -31.50
N TRP A 34 -0.92 0.37 -31.28
CA TRP A 34 -0.49 -0.69 -32.21
C TRP A 34 0.50 -1.63 -31.49
N GLY A 35 0.08 -2.88 -31.31
CA GLY A 35 0.84 -3.96 -30.67
C GLY A 35 0.62 -4.02 -29.17
N GLU A 36 0.28 -5.20 -28.65
CA GLU A 36 0.16 -5.53 -27.23
C GLU A 36 1.31 -4.93 -26.43
N ALA A 37 1.12 -3.73 -25.88
CA ALA A 37 2.04 -3.22 -24.87
C ALA A 37 1.90 -4.18 -23.69
N GLU A 38 2.96 -4.94 -23.40
CA GLU A 38 3.02 -5.92 -22.31
C GLU A 38 2.41 -5.29 -21.07
N GLU A 39 1.14 -5.61 -20.83
CA GLU A 39 0.44 -5.17 -19.66
C GLU A 39 1.18 -5.81 -18.50
N LYS A 40 1.67 -5.00 -17.56
CA LYS A 40 2.33 -5.53 -16.38
C LYS A 40 1.34 -6.46 -15.67
N GLU A 41 1.69 -7.74 -15.66
CA GLU A 41 0.84 -8.78 -15.10
C GLU A 41 0.73 -8.69 -13.57
N SER A 42 1.58 -7.89 -12.93
CA SER A 42 1.62 -7.71 -11.48
C SER A 42 1.18 -6.33 -10.99
N PRO A 43 0.54 -6.24 -9.82
CA PRO A 43 0.35 -4.97 -9.14
C PRO A 43 1.69 -4.40 -8.64
N THR A 44 1.78 -3.07 -8.56
CA THR A 44 2.82 -2.40 -7.76
C THR A 44 2.31 -2.23 -6.35
N VAL A 45 2.99 -2.85 -5.40
CA VAL A 45 2.65 -2.76 -3.97
C VAL A 45 3.55 -1.73 -3.31
N LEU A 46 2.95 -0.75 -2.65
CA LEU A 46 3.61 0.32 -1.92
C LEU A 46 3.08 0.33 -0.48
N LEU A 47 3.94 0.05 0.50
CA LEU A 47 3.60 0.23 1.91
C LEU A 47 4.17 1.55 2.41
N PHE A 48 3.31 2.43 2.90
CA PHE A 48 3.71 3.64 3.60
C PHE A 48 3.56 3.49 5.11
N ALA A 49 4.56 3.94 5.85
CA ALA A 49 4.50 4.05 7.29
C ALA A 49 5.13 5.39 7.69
N SER A 50 4.57 6.05 8.69
CA SER A 50 5.22 7.21 9.29
C SER A 50 6.13 6.78 10.44
N THR A 51 7.07 7.65 10.84
CA THR A 51 7.89 7.41 12.05
C THR A 51 7.10 7.60 13.36
N ALA A 52 5.99 8.34 13.30
CA ALA A 52 5.02 8.53 14.37
C ALA A 52 3.62 8.81 13.80
N PRO A 53 2.52 8.64 14.57
CA PRO A 53 1.19 9.09 14.12
C PRO A 53 1.18 10.59 13.80
N SER A 54 0.65 10.98 12.63
CA SER A 54 0.67 12.38 12.17
C SER A 54 -0.40 12.70 11.14
N ASP A 55 -1.06 13.85 11.28
CA ASP A 55 -1.99 14.38 10.27
C ASP A 55 -1.26 14.75 8.96
N SER A 56 0.01 15.14 9.06
CA SER A 56 0.86 15.42 7.89
C SER A 56 1.03 14.18 7.02
N PHE A 57 1.15 13.01 7.64
CA PHE A 57 1.22 11.73 6.93
C PHE A 57 -0.09 11.43 6.17
N GLN A 58 -1.25 11.67 6.78
CA GLN A 58 -2.53 11.51 6.10
C GLN A 58 -2.67 12.48 4.91
N SER A 59 -2.27 13.74 5.10
CA SER A 59 -2.20 14.75 4.02
C SER A 59 -1.26 14.31 2.89
N PHE A 60 -0.11 13.69 3.21
CA PHE A 60 0.81 13.12 2.24
C PHE A 60 0.14 12.03 1.40
N LEU A 61 -0.55 11.07 2.02
CA LEU A 61 -1.22 9.98 1.30
C LEU A 61 -2.33 10.48 0.36
N GLU A 62 -3.11 11.47 0.78
CA GLU A 62 -4.14 12.11 -0.06
C GLU A 62 -3.52 12.84 -1.25
N ARG A 63 -2.47 13.64 -1.01
CA ARG A 63 -1.76 14.38 -2.07
C ARG A 63 -1.02 13.43 -3.01
N PHE A 64 -0.50 12.32 -2.50
CA PHE A 64 0.12 11.28 -3.30
C PHE A 64 -0.89 10.68 -4.29
N GLY A 65 -2.09 10.33 -3.83
CA GLY A 65 -3.15 9.83 -4.70
C GLY A 65 -3.58 10.84 -5.78
N ARG A 66 -3.64 12.14 -5.44
CA ARG A 66 -3.91 13.20 -6.44
C ARG A 66 -2.77 13.36 -7.43
N ALA A 67 -1.52 13.27 -6.98
CA ALA A 67 -0.36 13.34 -7.86
C ALA A 67 -0.32 12.16 -8.85
N LEU A 68 -0.77 10.98 -8.43
CA LEU A 68 -0.97 9.83 -9.32
C LEU A 68 -2.05 10.09 -10.35
N ALA A 69 -3.21 10.63 -9.94
CA ALA A 69 -4.31 10.99 -10.83
C ALA A 69 -3.89 11.99 -11.94
N ASN A 70 -2.98 12.91 -11.61
CA ASN A 70 -2.42 13.88 -12.57
C ASN A 70 -1.49 13.23 -13.61
N LEU A 71 -0.92 12.07 -13.32
CA LEU A 71 -0.09 11.31 -14.26
C LEU A 71 -0.96 10.43 -15.18
N ASP A 72 -1.97 9.77 -14.60
CA ASP A 72 -2.98 9.01 -15.32
C ASP A 72 -4.29 9.06 -14.50
N PRO A 73 -5.42 9.51 -15.07
CA PRO A 73 -6.70 9.58 -14.35
C PRO A 73 -7.16 8.25 -13.75
N ARG A 74 -6.76 7.11 -14.32
CA ARG A 74 -7.05 5.77 -13.79
C ARG A 74 -6.33 5.51 -12.47
N TRP A 75 -5.19 6.17 -12.24
CA TRP A 75 -4.43 6.11 -10.99
C TRP A 75 -4.96 7.06 -9.92
N SER A 76 -6.15 7.65 -10.11
CA SER A 76 -6.89 8.26 -9.00
C SER A 76 -7.18 7.21 -7.93
N CYS A 77 -6.52 7.33 -6.78
CA CYS A 77 -6.63 6.36 -5.70
C CYS A 77 -8.04 6.33 -5.10
N VAL A 78 -8.60 5.13 -5.03
CA VAL A 78 -9.82 4.86 -4.24
C VAL A 78 -9.38 4.46 -2.85
N LYS A 79 -9.93 5.14 -1.83
CA LYS A 79 -9.76 4.76 -0.43
C LYS A 79 -10.62 3.53 -0.14
N ILE A 80 -9.98 2.43 0.22
CA ILE A 80 -10.57 1.18 0.65
C ILE A 80 -10.50 1.14 2.17
N ASN A 81 -11.65 1.25 2.82
CA ASN A 81 -11.77 1.33 4.27
C ASN A 81 -12.78 0.26 4.75
N PRO A 82 -12.33 -0.95 5.11
CA PRO A 82 -13.22 -2.00 5.55
C PRO A 82 -13.86 -1.72 6.93
N PHE A 83 -13.39 -0.69 7.65
CA PHE A 83 -13.84 -0.33 9.00
C PHE A 83 -14.97 0.72 9.04
N ASP A 84 -15.43 1.21 7.89
CA ASP A 84 -16.38 2.33 7.77
C ASP A 84 -17.78 2.09 8.40
N SER A 85 -18.08 0.87 8.84
CA SER A 85 -19.42 0.42 9.24
C SER A 85 -19.45 -0.22 10.66
N SER A 86 -18.91 0.52 11.63
CA SER A 86 -18.83 0.24 13.09
C SER A 86 -17.61 -0.56 13.57
N SER A 87 -17.14 -0.21 14.77
CA SER A 87 -15.93 -0.75 15.44
C SER A 87 -16.05 -2.21 15.89
N THR A 88 -17.23 -2.80 15.84
CA THR A 88 -17.54 -4.18 16.27
C THR A 88 -17.84 -5.10 15.08
N THR A 89 -17.13 -4.89 13.97
CA THR A 89 -17.27 -5.75 12.79
C THR A 89 -16.47 -7.04 12.97
N LEU A 90 -17.12 -8.20 12.85
CA LEU A 90 -16.47 -9.52 12.91
C LEU A 90 -15.39 -9.68 11.82
N PRO A 91 -14.30 -10.44 12.06
CA PRO A 91 -13.20 -10.61 11.10
C PRO A 91 -13.62 -11.07 9.70
N ASN A 92 -14.53 -12.04 9.62
CA ASN A 92 -15.07 -12.55 8.36
C ASN A 92 -15.83 -11.48 7.55
N VAL A 93 -16.52 -10.56 8.23
CA VAL A 93 -17.21 -9.43 7.60
C VAL A 93 -16.20 -8.41 7.09
N LEU A 94 -15.13 -8.11 7.84
CA LEU A 94 -14.04 -7.24 7.39
C LEU A 94 -13.34 -7.82 6.16
N LYS A 95 -13.05 -9.13 6.17
CA LYS A 95 -12.48 -9.87 5.03
C LYS A 95 -13.33 -9.71 3.78
N ARG A 96 -14.64 -9.97 3.88
CA ARG A 96 -15.57 -9.82 2.76
C ARG A 96 -15.65 -8.38 2.27
N LYS A 97 -15.80 -7.40 3.17
CA LYS A 97 -15.83 -5.97 2.82
C LYS A 97 -14.56 -5.53 2.09
N LEU A 98 -13.39 -5.93 2.59
CA LEU A 98 -12.11 -5.62 1.96
C LEU A 98 -12.04 -6.18 0.53
N TYR A 99 -12.41 -7.45 0.36
CA TYR A 99 -12.45 -8.10 -0.95
C TYR A 99 -13.43 -7.43 -1.92
N ASP A 100 -14.65 -7.16 -1.47
CA ASP A 100 -15.72 -6.55 -2.28
C ASP A 100 -15.32 -5.15 -2.72
N GLN A 101 -14.83 -4.30 -1.81
CA GLN A 101 -14.41 -2.93 -2.11
C GLN A 101 -13.24 -2.90 -3.11
N LEU A 102 -12.24 -3.78 -2.95
CA LEU A 102 -11.11 -3.90 -3.89
C LEU A 102 -11.60 -4.31 -5.29
N THR A 103 -12.42 -5.35 -5.36
CA THR A 103 -12.94 -5.90 -6.60
C THR A 103 -13.84 -4.92 -7.33
N GLU A 104 -14.73 -4.24 -6.59
CA GLU A 104 -15.62 -3.22 -7.13
C GLU A 104 -14.83 -2.03 -7.69
N ALA A 105 -13.87 -1.49 -6.92
CA ALA A 105 -13.04 -0.38 -7.37
C ALA A 105 -12.27 -0.75 -8.65
N TYR A 106 -11.66 -1.94 -8.68
CA TYR A 106 -10.93 -2.42 -9.85
C TYR A 106 -11.85 -2.64 -11.07
N GLY A 107 -13.03 -3.22 -10.85
CA GLY A 107 -14.07 -3.44 -11.87
C GLY A 107 -14.57 -2.13 -12.48
N ARG A 108 -14.62 -1.04 -11.68
CA ARG A 108 -14.86 0.34 -12.13
C ARG A 108 -13.65 1.00 -12.82
N ARG A 109 -12.70 0.19 -13.29
CA ARG A 109 -11.47 0.60 -14.01
C ARG A 109 -10.53 1.49 -13.19
N LYS A 110 -10.64 1.48 -11.87
CA LYS A 110 -9.65 2.16 -11.01
C LYS A 110 -8.39 1.32 -10.93
N ARG A 111 -7.25 1.99 -10.93
CA ARG A 111 -5.92 1.38 -10.95
C ARG A 111 -5.03 1.88 -9.82
N CYS A 112 -5.53 2.72 -8.92
CA CYS A 112 -4.92 2.90 -7.61
C CYS A 112 -5.94 2.54 -6.53
N LEU A 113 -5.58 1.55 -5.71
CA LEU A 113 -6.39 1.00 -4.64
C LEU A 113 -5.62 1.23 -3.33
N ARG A 114 -6.10 2.16 -2.51
CA ARG A 114 -5.46 2.51 -1.24
C ARG A 114 -6.17 1.82 -0.09
N VAL A 115 -5.58 0.76 0.46
CA VAL A 115 -6.08 0.09 1.67
C VAL A 115 -5.54 0.81 2.88
N VAL A 116 -6.44 1.28 3.72
CA VAL A 116 -6.06 2.01 4.94
C VAL A 116 -5.76 1.07 6.09
N ASP A 117 -4.79 1.47 6.90
CA ASP A 117 -4.59 0.99 8.27
C ASP A 117 -4.52 -0.54 8.36
N ILE A 118 -3.62 -1.14 7.55
CA ILE A 118 -3.54 -2.60 7.41
C ILE A 118 -3.14 -3.30 8.71
N ASP A 119 -2.46 -2.59 9.61
CA ASP A 119 -2.08 -3.01 10.96
C ASP A 119 -3.29 -3.20 11.89
N ARG A 120 -4.47 -2.71 11.52
CA ARG A 120 -5.72 -2.95 12.23
C ARG A 120 -6.51 -4.13 11.70
N LEU A 121 -6.11 -4.72 10.57
CA LEU A 121 -6.81 -5.86 10.00
C LEU A 121 -6.55 -7.10 10.85
N PRO A 122 -7.60 -7.87 11.21
CA PRO A 122 -7.40 -9.19 11.78
C PRO A 122 -6.74 -10.11 10.74
N SER A 123 -6.04 -11.12 11.23
CA SER A 123 -5.29 -12.11 10.44
C SER A 123 -6.08 -12.67 9.26
N GLU A 124 -7.33 -13.05 9.47
CA GLU A 124 -8.16 -13.64 8.42
C GLU A 124 -8.48 -12.64 7.29
N ALA A 125 -8.61 -11.35 7.61
CA ALA A 125 -8.92 -10.31 6.64
C ALA A 125 -7.67 -9.88 5.86
N VAL A 126 -6.50 -9.82 6.51
CA VAL A 126 -5.26 -9.43 5.82
C VAL A 126 -4.84 -10.44 4.75
N LEU A 127 -5.24 -11.71 4.86
CA LEU A 127 -5.03 -12.72 3.82
C LEU A 127 -5.63 -12.34 2.46
N VAL A 128 -6.65 -11.48 2.40
CA VAL A 128 -7.13 -10.93 1.13
C VAL A 128 -5.99 -10.22 0.38
N LEU A 129 -5.13 -9.52 1.13
CA LEU A 129 -3.98 -8.82 0.56
C LEU A 129 -2.91 -9.79 0.05
N HIS A 130 -2.83 -11.03 0.53
CA HIS A 130 -1.90 -12.04 0.01
C HIS A 130 -2.13 -12.28 -1.49
N GLY A 131 -3.35 -12.69 -1.86
CA GLY A 131 -3.71 -12.90 -3.26
C GLY A 131 -3.75 -11.61 -4.06
N SER A 132 -4.19 -10.51 -3.44
CA SER A 132 -4.24 -9.20 -4.08
C SER A 132 -2.86 -8.68 -4.48
N SER A 133 -1.82 -8.94 -3.68
CA SER A 133 -0.46 -8.45 -3.88
C SER A 133 0.47 -9.42 -4.61
N ASP A 134 -0.04 -10.60 -4.97
CA ASP A 134 0.77 -11.65 -5.59
C ASP A 134 1.25 -11.22 -6.99
N PRO A 135 2.55 -11.37 -7.31
CA PRO A 135 3.08 -10.91 -8.59
C PRO A 135 2.64 -11.74 -9.79
N ILE A 136 2.09 -12.95 -9.60
CA ILE A 136 1.75 -13.86 -10.70
C ILE A 136 0.23 -13.97 -10.83
N SER A 137 -0.45 -14.15 -9.70
CA SER A 137 -1.86 -14.53 -9.66
C SER A 137 -2.81 -13.41 -9.27
N SER A 138 -2.31 -12.21 -8.95
CA SER A 138 -3.17 -11.11 -8.54
C SER A 138 -4.20 -10.77 -9.62
N PRO A 139 -5.48 -10.59 -9.24
CA PRO A 139 -6.50 -10.09 -10.16
C PRO A 139 -6.30 -8.60 -10.49
N PHE A 140 -5.46 -7.88 -9.73
CA PHE A 140 -5.27 -6.43 -9.84
C PHE A 140 -4.07 -6.07 -10.71
N ARG A 141 -4.03 -6.65 -11.91
CA ARG A 141 -2.99 -6.36 -12.91
C ARG A 141 -2.94 -4.86 -13.24
N ASN A 142 -1.74 -4.32 -13.46
CA ASN A 142 -1.52 -2.90 -13.71
C ASN A 142 -2.10 -1.93 -12.65
N ALA A 143 -2.29 -2.38 -11.41
CA ALA A 143 -2.76 -1.53 -10.32
C ALA A 143 -1.63 -1.12 -9.37
N PHE A 144 -1.76 0.04 -8.76
CA PHE A 144 -1.10 0.39 -7.50
C PHE A 144 -1.94 -0.11 -6.34
N LEU A 145 -1.36 -0.98 -5.52
CA LEU A 145 -1.85 -1.32 -4.20
C LEU A 145 -1.08 -0.48 -3.18
N VAL A 146 -1.72 0.59 -2.71
CA VAL A 146 -1.14 1.51 -1.74
C VAL A 146 -1.65 1.11 -0.36
N LEU A 147 -0.74 0.77 0.54
CA LEU A 147 -1.05 0.31 1.89
C LEU A 147 -0.50 1.34 2.87
N ASN A 148 -1.17 1.55 4.00
CA ASN A 148 -0.59 2.35 5.08
C ASN A 148 -0.75 1.69 6.45
N ILE A 149 0.16 2.05 7.35
CA ILE A 149 0.11 1.72 8.78
C ILE A 149 -0.51 2.90 9.53
N GLU A 150 -1.48 2.66 10.41
CA GLU A 150 -2.07 3.69 11.28
C GLU A 150 -1.15 4.00 12.46
N ARG A 151 -0.68 2.95 13.14
CA ARG A 151 0.08 3.02 14.39
C ARG A 151 1.44 2.37 14.21
N PRO A 152 2.41 3.07 13.59
CA PRO A 152 3.75 2.53 13.42
C PRO A 152 4.38 2.23 14.78
N PRO A 153 5.24 1.19 14.88
CA PRO A 153 6.00 0.92 16.10
C PRO A 153 6.89 2.11 16.42
N MET A 154 7.06 2.42 17.71
CA MET A 154 7.96 3.50 18.12
C MET A 154 9.40 3.16 17.73
N LEU A 155 10.02 4.05 16.96
CA LEU A 155 11.40 3.92 16.50
C LEU A 155 12.33 4.70 17.43
N GLN A 156 13.52 4.15 17.69
CA GLN A 156 14.52 4.88 18.48
C GLN A 156 15.18 5.99 17.65
N PRO A 157 15.62 7.10 18.27
CA PRO A 157 16.42 8.11 17.58
C PRO A 157 17.68 7.49 16.94
N GLY A 158 18.02 7.90 15.72
CA GLY A 158 19.21 7.41 15.01
C GLY A 158 19.06 6.04 14.34
N THR A 159 17.85 5.45 14.34
CA THR A 159 17.56 4.19 13.65
C THR A 159 17.78 4.34 12.13
N THR A 160 18.54 3.44 11.50
CA THR A 160 18.75 3.48 10.05
C THR A 160 17.49 3.06 9.30
N HIS A 161 17.32 3.47 8.03
CA HIS A 161 16.17 3.02 7.23
C HIS A 161 16.03 1.49 7.16
N ARG A 162 17.14 0.75 7.08
CA ARG A 162 17.11 -0.72 7.05
C ARG A 162 16.55 -1.27 8.36
N ASP A 163 16.93 -0.67 9.47
CA ASP A 163 16.42 -1.05 10.79
C ASP A 163 14.94 -0.70 10.88
N ILE A 164 14.49 0.46 10.40
CA ILE A 164 13.07 0.84 10.36
C ILE A 164 12.25 -0.21 9.59
N GLU A 165 12.67 -0.56 8.37
CA GLU A 165 11.98 -1.58 7.58
C GLU A 165 11.94 -2.94 8.30
N THR A 166 13.02 -3.31 9.00
CA THR A 166 13.09 -4.55 9.79
C THR A 166 12.13 -4.51 10.97
N HIS A 167 12.06 -3.40 11.70
CA HIS A 167 11.13 -3.21 12.82
C HIS A 167 9.68 -3.23 12.34
N LEU A 168 9.37 -2.59 11.22
CA LEU A 168 8.04 -2.63 10.61
C LEU A 168 7.64 -4.06 10.23
N ARG A 169 8.53 -4.84 9.61
CA ARG A 169 8.25 -6.25 9.28
C ARG A 169 8.00 -7.07 10.55
N ARG A 170 8.84 -6.93 11.58
CA ARG A 170 8.65 -7.62 12.88
C ARG A 170 7.33 -7.23 13.55
N TYR A 171 6.98 -5.96 13.51
CA TYR A 171 5.71 -5.47 14.02
C TYR A 171 4.53 -6.15 13.31
N LEU A 172 4.52 -6.16 11.98
CA LEU A 172 3.50 -6.86 11.21
C LEU A 172 3.46 -8.37 11.50
N HIS A 173 4.61 -9.01 11.70
CA HIS A 173 4.66 -10.41 12.14
C HIS A 173 3.91 -10.58 13.48
N SER A 174 4.20 -9.74 14.47
CA SER A 174 3.59 -9.85 15.80
C SER A 174 2.07 -9.67 15.80
N LEU A 175 1.49 -9.05 14.77
CA LEU A 175 0.05 -8.88 14.63
C LEU A 175 -0.67 -10.12 14.11
N TRP A 176 -0.01 -10.95 13.29
CA TRP A 176 -0.68 -12.00 12.51
C TRP A 176 -0.14 -13.41 12.74
N ASP A 177 1.05 -13.54 13.34
CA ASP A 177 1.76 -14.82 13.51
C ASP A 177 0.97 -15.83 14.35
N THR A 178 0.29 -15.36 15.39
CA THR A 178 -0.44 -16.24 16.33
C THR A 178 -1.62 -16.98 15.71
N GLU A 179 -2.19 -16.46 14.61
CA GLU A 179 -3.41 -17.03 14.00
C GLU A 179 -3.16 -17.65 12.62
N LEU A 180 -2.27 -17.08 11.79
CA LEU A 180 -1.97 -17.61 10.44
C LEU A 180 -0.86 -18.66 10.44
N GLY A 181 0.02 -18.62 11.45
CA GLY A 181 1.24 -19.39 11.45
C GLY A 181 2.37 -18.76 10.62
N LEU A 182 3.59 -19.16 10.97
CA LEU A 182 4.81 -18.47 10.58
C LEU A 182 5.00 -18.35 9.05
N ASP A 183 4.78 -19.44 8.31
CA ASP A 183 5.04 -19.50 6.87
C ASP A 183 4.09 -18.60 6.08
N GLU A 184 2.80 -18.60 6.42
CA GLU A 184 1.79 -17.75 5.77
C GLU A 184 2.09 -16.26 6.01
N VAL A 185 2.51 -15.91 7.22
CA VAL A 185 2.86 -14.52 7.56
C VAL A 185 4.12 -14.07 6.84
N TYR A 186 5.15 -14.91 6.74
CA TYR A 186 6.35 -14.58 5.93
C TYR A 186 5.98 -14.36 4.46
N ALA A 187 5.16 -15.24 3.90
CA ALA A 187 4.70 -15.15 2.52
C ALA A 187 3.90 -13.86 2.29
N LEU A 188 3.01 -13.48 3.22
CA LEU A 188 2.26 -12.24 3.17
C LEU A 188 3.18 -11.01 3.26
N ILE A 189 4.00 -10.92 4.30
CA ILE A 189 4.87 -9.77 4.56
C ILE A 189 5.87 -9.55 3.42
N SER A 190 6.43 -10.61 2.83
CA SER A 190 7.33 -10.49 1.69
C SER A 190 6.68 -9.81 0.48
N ARG A 191 5.37 -9.98 0.29
CA ARG A 191 4.59 -9.33 -0.78
C ARG A 191 4.21 -7.89 -0.43
N LEU A 192 3.76 -7.65 0.80
CA LEU A 192 3.33 -6.32 1.24
C LEU A 192 4.49 -5.33 1.40
N THR A 193 5.69 -5.83 1.70
CA THR A 193 6.85 -5.00 2.09
C THR A 193 7.96 -4.91 1.04
N ARG A 194 7.65 -5.20 -0.22
CA ARG A 194 8.59 -5.09 -1.35
C ARG A 194 9.12 -3.66 -1.53
N GLN A 195 8.26 -2.67 -1.28
CA GLN A 195 8.60 -1.25 -1.39
C GLN A 195 7.99 -0.52 -0.20
N ILE A 196 8.85 -0.15 0.77
CA ILE A 196 8.45 0.61 1.95
C ILE A 196 8.85 2.08 1.76
N GLY A 197 7.87 2.98 1.85
CA GLY A 197 8.08 4.41 1.97
C GLY A 197 7.91 4.84 3.42
N VAL A 198 9.01 5.28 4.06
CA VAL A 198 8.97 5.82 5.41
C VAL A 198 8.78 7.33 5.34
N PHE A 199 7.74 7.83 6.00
CA PHE A 199 7.43 9.25 6.14
C PHE A 199 7.95 9.78 7.47
N ASP A 200 8.87 10.75 7.41
CA ASP A 200 9.49 11.37 8.57
C ASP A 200 8.55 12.45 9.11
N VAL A 201 8.08 12.29 10.35
CA VAL A 201 7.22 13.27 11.06
C VAL A 201 8.05 14.32 11.76
#